data_AF-A0A962ZIM3-F1
#
_entry.id   AF-A0A962ZIM3-F1
#
_cell.length_a   1.000
_cell.length_b   1.000
_cell.length_c   1.000
_cell.angle_alpha   90.00
_cell.angle_beta   90.00
_cell.angle_gamma   90.00
#
_symmetry.space_group_name_H-M   'P 1'
#
loop_
_entity.id
_entity.type
_entity.pdbx_description
1 polymer ?
#
loop_
_entity_poly.entity_id
_entity_poly.type
_entity_poly.pdbx_seq_one_letter_code
_entity_poly.pdbx_strand_id
1 'polypeptide(L)'
;ALGVLPMALLTQSRLLHGMQWLLATFWFMSEARYGLGWSYPLFLLALGWQLARYTPSRMLVFALLWGAFLWLHGLYAALVGEMRVLDFDDGHLWVDTGLALLAYALVQVKAGSADAWWRDTAQIINLWFLRLALLVLFVFSFVGTWDNLLDDMAGADGLAKGWLLVCDLIVFWLMRQMSLPRRVTVAIAMLIAHLLLVGAWLAGVDGSALMFAVIVNMILLASAIRLLVRGLELHAAYLFYTGVVVILVQALLRYLDVMGDYLSGAMLFVAAAAVLFAAARFWQRRMQEKQA
;
A
#
# COMPACT_ATOMS: atom_id res chain seq x y z
N ALA A 1 20.78 10.45 15.54
CA ALA A 1 20.93 10.50 14.08
C ALA A 1 22.11 11.38 13.64
N LEU A 2 22.15 12.66 14.05
CA LEU A 2 23.19 13.61 13.65
C LEU A 2 24.62 13.13 13.96
N GLY A 3 24.85 12.53 15.12
CA GLY A 3 26.17 12.01 15.50
C GLY A 3 26.69 10.83 14.65
N VAL A 4 25.80 10.08 13.99
CA VAL A 4 26.18 8.95 13.11
C VAL A 4 26.36 9.42 11.66
N LEU A 5 25.72 10.52 11.27
CA LEU A 5 25.68 11.00 9.89
C LEU A 5 27.07 11.27 9.28
N PRO A 6 28.03 11.97 9.94
CA PRO A 6 29.37 12.17 9.39
C PRO A 6 30.09 10.85 9.13
N MET A 7 30.00 9.90 10.07
CA MET A 7 30.62 8.59 9.93
C MET A 7 29.96 7.77 8.82
N ALA A 8 28.63 7.84 8.68
CA ALA A 8 27.92 7.18 7.59
C ALA A 8 28.39 7.72 6.22
N LEU A 9 28.48 9.04 6.06
CA LEU A 9 28.93 9.70 4.84
C LEU A 9 30.41 9.40 4.51
N LEU A 10 31.29 9.43 5.52
CA LEU A 10 32.73 9.18 5.34
C LEU A 10 33.03 7.71 5.01
N THR A 11 32.40 6.78 5.73
CA THR A 11 32.66 5.34 5.56
C THR A 11 31.84 4.71 4.43
N GLN A 12 30.83 5.41 3.92
CA GLN A 12 29.92 4.93 2.87
C GLN A 12 29.21 3.61 3.26
N SER A 13 29.11 3.35 4.56
CA SER A 13 28.58 2.10 5.10
C SER A 13 27.06 2.09 5.06
N ARG A 14 26.50 1.12 4.33
CA ARG A 14 25.05 0.89 4.23
C ARG A 14 24.41 0.66 5.60
N LEU A 15 25.12 -0.02 6.50
CA LEU A 15 24.64 -0.30 7.86
C LEU A 15 24.55 0.99 8.68
N LEU A 16 25.57 1.85 8.58
CA LEU A 16 25.57 3.13 9.30
C LEU A 16 24.49 4.08 8.78
N HIS A 17 24.25 4.10 7.47
CA HIS A 17 23.11 4.82 6.90
C HIS A 17 21.76 4.26 7.37
N GLY A 18 21.60 2.94 7.45
CA GLY A 18 20.40 2.31 8.00
C GLY A 18 20.19 2.65 9.48
N MET A 19 21.24 2.61 10.29
CA MET A 19 21.21 3.00 11.70
C MET A 19 20.88 4.49 11.86
N GLN A 20 21.48 5.35 11.04
CA GLN A 20 21.21 6.79 11.02
C GLN A 20 19.74 7.07 10.68
N TRP A 21 19.17 6.35 9.72
CA TRP A 21 17.75 6.44 9.40
C TRP A 21 16.85 5.96 10.54
N LEU A 22 17.12 4.79 11.12
CA LEU A 22 16.34 4.28 12.27
C LEU A 22 16.32 5.28 13.44
N LEU A 23 17.49 5.81 13.80
CA LEU A 23 17.60 6.83 14.85
C LEU A 23 16.88 8.12 14.47
N ALA A 24 16.90 8.52 13.20
CA ALA A 24 16.16 9.69 12.74
C ALA A 24 14.65 9.45 12.83
N THR A 25 14.19 8.24 12.51
CA THR A 25 12.76 7.88 12.54
C THR A 25 12.25 7.82 13.97
N PHE A 26 12.99 7.21 14.90
CA PHE A 26 12.61 7.24 16.31
C PHE A 26 12.53 8.66 16.87
N TRP A 27 13.49 9.49 16.51
CA TRP A 27 13.49 10.88 16.94
C TRP A 27 12.37 11.70 16.30
N PHE A 28 12.05 11.47 15.03
CA PHE A 28 10.89 12.08 14.37
C PHE A 28 9.59 11.69 15.07
N MET A 29 9.42 10.40 15.40
CA MET A 29 8.25 9.89 16.12
C MET A 29 8.11 10.49 17.52
N SER A 30 9.21 10.69 18.24
CA SER A 30 9.15 11.23 19.59
C SER A 30 8.96 12.75 19.62
N GLU A 31 9.67 13.49 18.75
CA GLU A 31 9.78 14.96 18.86
C GLU A 31 9.13 15.78 17.75
N ALA A 32 8.45 15.17 16.79
CA ALA A 32 7.68 15.91 15.79
C ALA A 32 6.68 16.90 16.44
N ARG A 33 6.10 16.53 17.59
CA ARG A 33 5.19 17.39 18.36
C ARG A 33 5.77 18.73 18.80
N TYR A 34 7.09 18.86 18.84
CA TYR A 34 7.81 20.06 19.25
C TYR A 34 8.37 20.86 18.06
N GLY A 35 7.96 20.54 16.83
CA GLY A 35 8.42 21.23 15.62
C GLY A 35 9.85 20.86 15.21
N LEU A 36 10.44 19.81 15.77
CA LEU A 36 11.78 19.37 15.39
C LEU A 36 11.78 18.40 14.19
N GLY A 37 10.59 17.92 13.79
CA GLY A 37 10.39 17.04 12.65
C GLY A 37 10.83 17.61 11.29
N TRP A 38 10.99 18.94 11.17
CA TRP A 38 11.47 19.61 9.96
C TRP A 38 12.89 19.23 9.53
N SER A 39 13.70 18.71 10.46
CA SER A 39 15.07 18.28 10.13
C SER A 39 15.14 16.85 9.55
N TYR A 40 14.04 16.08 9.58
CA TYR A 40 14.02 14.72 9.07
C TYR A 40 14.42 14.57 7.58
N PRO A 41 14.06 15.48 6.66
CA PRO A 41 14.51 15.46 5.27
C PRO A 41 16.03 15.45 5.11
N LEU A 42 16.79 16.08 6.03
CA LEU A 42 18.25 16.04 5.99
C LEU A 42 18.77 14.60 6.02
N PHE A 43 18.16 13.76 6.85
CA PHE A 43 18.50 12.35 7.02
C PHE A 43 18.06 11.51 5.82
N LEU A 44 16.96 11.88 5.15
CA LEU A 44 16.51 11.25 3.90
C LEU A 44 17.41 11.65 2.71
N LEU A 45 17.86 12.90 2.65
CA LEU A 45 18.80 13.36 1.63
C LEU A 45 20.12 12.61 1.70
N ALA A 46 20.62 12.34 2.91
CA ALA A 46 21.81 11.51 3.10
C ALA A 46 21.63 10.08 2.57
N LEU A 47 20.46 9.46 2.81
CA LEU A 47 20.11 8.16 2.21
C LEU A 47 20.05 8.23 0.69
N GLY A 48 19.39 9.26 0.14
CA GLY A 48 19.27 9.48 -1.29
C GLY A 48 20.64 9.66 -1.95
N TRP A 49 21.54 10.41 -1.31
CA TRP A 49 22.92 10.58 -1.75
C TRP A 49 23.68 9.24 -1.79
N GLN A 50 23.56 8.43 -0.74
CA GLN A 50 24.18 7.10 -0.67
C GLN A 50 23.68 6.20 -1.82
N LEU A 51 22.38 6.21 -2.09
CA LEU A 51 21.77 5.43 -3.16
C LEU A 51 22.13 5.92 -4.58
N ALA A 52 22.37 7.22 -4.74
CA ALA A 52 22.69 7.82 -6.03
C ALA A 52 24.16 7.69 -6.42
N ARG A 53 25.07 7.68 -5.43
CA ARG A 53 26.52 7.71 -5.66
C ARG A 53 27.23 6.38 -5.48
N TYR A 54 26.67 5.45 -4.71
CA TYR A 54 27.33 4.20 -4.34
C TYR A 54 26.46 2.98 -4.65
N THR A 55 26.98 1.80 -4.32
CA THR A 55 26.30 0.53 -4.54
C THR A 55 24.95 0.53 -3.83
N PRO A 56 23.84 0.49 -4.58
CA PRO A 56 22.53 0.70 -4.01
C PRO A 56 22.11 -0.51 -3.18
N SER A 57 21.28 -0.25 -2.16
CA SER A 57 20.80 -1.27 -1.22
C SER A 57 19.28 -1.30 -1.23
N ARG A 58 18.70 -2.48 -1.40
CA ARG A 58 17.24 -2.66 -1.41
C ARG A 58 16.62 -2.15 -0.11
N MET A 59 17.26 -2.45 1.03
CA MET A 59 16.84 -1.97 2.34
C MET A 59 16.83 -0.43 2.43
N LEU A 60 17.86 0.23 1.88
CA LEU A 60 17.93 1.70 1.92
C LEU A 60 16.91 2.34 0.98
N VAL A 61 16.55 1.70 -0.14
CA VAL A 61 15.43 2.15 -0.99
C VAL A 61 14.11 2.06 -0.23
N PHE A 62 13.85 0.94 0.46
CA PHE A 62 12.68 0.82 1.33
C PHE A 62 12.66 1.88 2.43
N ALA A 63 13.80 2.10 3.10
CA ALA A 63 13.94 3.12 4.13
C ALA A 63 13.65 4.53 3.59
N LEU A 64 14.14 4.84 2.39
CA LEU A 64 13.89 6.13 1.74
C LEU A 64 12.40 6.30 1.39
N LEU A 65 11.77 5.28 0.79
CA LEU A 65 10.35 5.34 0.44
C LEU A 65 9.46 5.46 1.68
N TRP A 66 9.71 4.62 2.69
CA TRP A 66 8.97 4.66 3.96
C TRP A 66 9.19 5.97 4.70
N GLY A 67 10.44 6.41 4.82
CA GLY A 67 10.77 7.66 5.50
C GLY A 67 10.18 8.88 4.78
N ALA A 68 10.22 8.91 3.44
CA ALA A 68 9.60 9.98 2.67
C ALA A 68 8.09 10.00 2.85
N PHE A 69 7.43 8.84 2.78
CA PHE A 69 5.98 8.72 3.04
C PHE A 69 5.64 9.25 4.43
N LEU A 70 6.34 8.76 5.45
CA LEU A 70 6.12 9.12 6.84
C LEU A 70 6.33 10.62 7.11
N TRP A 71 7.37 11.20 6.51
CA TRP A 71 7.64 12.63 6.67
C TRP A 71 6.60 13.49 5.95
N LEU A 72 6.18 13.10 4.75
CA LEU A 72 5.15 13.84 4.01
C LEU A 72 3.78 13.73 4.68
N HIS A 73 3.45 12.58 5.25
CA HIS A 73 2.28 12.39 6.12
C HIS A 73 2.33 13.35 7.31
N GLY A 74 3.42 13.31 8.09
CA GLY A 74 3.57 14.21 9.25
C GLY A 74 3.71 15.69 8.89
N LEU A 75 4.20 16.01 7.68
CA LEU A 75 4.23 17.38 7.16
C LEU A 75 2.81 17.89 6.94
N TYR A 76 1.93 17.08 6.37
CA TYR A 76 0.53 17.45 6.24
C TYR A 76 -0.13 17.67 7.60
N ALA A 77 0.07 16.77 8.56
CA ALA A 77 -0.40 16.94 9.94
C ALA A 77 0.06 18.31 10.50
N ALA A 78 1.36 18.61 10.40
CA ALA A 78 1.92 19.88 10.86
C ALA A 78 1.33 21.12 10.16
N LEU A 79 0.97 21.01 8.87
CA LEU A 79 0.35 22.11 8.10
C LEU A 79 -1.09 22.39 8.54
N VAL A 80 -1.81 21.37 9.00
CA VAL A 80 -3.18 21.48 9.53
C VAL A 80 -3.18 21.86 11.03
N GLY A 81 -2.01 21.91 11.67
CA GLY A 81 -1.84 22.27 13.08
C GLY A 81 -1.79 21.07 14.03
N GLU A 82 -1.85 19.87 13.48
CA GLU A 82 -1.79 18.58 14.16
C GLU A 82 -0.33 18.11 14.25
N MET A 83 0.29 18.27 15.41
CA MET A 83 1.73 18.00 15.55
C MET A 83 2.03 16.53 15.95
N ARG A 84 1.01 15.65 15.92
CA ARG A 84 1.14 14.23 16.21
C ARG A 84 1.25 13.43 14.92
N VAL A 85 2.35 12.71 14.75
CA VAL A 85 2.68 12.00 13.51
C VAL A 85 1.78 10.81 13.19
N LEU A 86 1.09 10.26 14.20
CA LEU A 86 0.27 9.06 14.05
C LEU A 86 -1.23 9.33 14.27
N ASP A 87 -1.62 10.60 14.41
CA ASP A 87 -3.05 10.93 14.41
C ASP A 87 -3.56 10.96 12.96
N PHE A 88 -4.69 10.31 12.73
CA PHE A 88 -5.33 10.22 11.43
C PHE A 88 -6.55 11.14 11.41
N ASP A 89 -6.36 12.37 10.92
CA ASP A 89 -7.49 13.27 10.62
C ASP A 89 -8.12 13.02 9.25
N ASP A 90 -9.30 13.62 9.06
CA ASP A 90 -10.18 13.65 7.89
C ASP A 90 -9.46 13.79 6.52
N GLY A 91 -8.34 14.52 6.49
CA GLY A 91 -7.57 14.76 5.27
C GLY A 91 -6.41 13.80 4.99
N HIS A 92 -5.95 13.05 6.00
CA HIS A 92 -4.78 12.17 5.84
C HIS A 92 -5.02 11.07 4.80
N LEU A 93 -6.25 10.54 4.70
CA LEU A 93 -6.55 9.51 3.72
C LEU A 93 -6.35 9.99 2.27
N TRP A 94 -6.70 11.24 1.96
CA TRP A 94 -6.48 11.85 0.65
C TRP A 94 -4.99 11.99 0.34
N VAL A 95 -4.23 12.49 1.32
CA VAL A 95 -2.79 12.70 1.23
C VAL A 95 -2.06 11.37 1.06
N ASP A 96 -2.33 10.41 1.93
CA ASP A 96 -1.70 9.09 1.94
C ASP A 96 -2.00 8.31 0.67
N THR A 97 -3.23 8.44 0.14
CA THR A 97 -3.59 7.83 -1.15
C THR A 97 -2.79 8.45 -2.29
N GLY A 98 -2.66 9.77 -2.33
CA GLY A 98 -1.84 10.46 -3.32
C GLY A 98 -0.36 10.05 -3.25
N LEU A 99 0.20 9.99 -2.04
CA LEU A 99 1.57 9.55 -1.79
C LEU A 99 1.78 8.07 -2.19
N ALA A 100 0.82 7.20 -1.88
CA ALA A 100 0.87 5.79 -2.25
C ALA A 100 0.82 5.60 -3.77
N LEU A 101 -0.05 6.33 -4.47
CA LEU A 101 -0.14 6.32 -5.94
C LEU A 101 1.15 6.86 -6.58
N LEU A 102 1.70 7.94 -6.04
CA LEU A 102 2.98 8.51 -6.49
C LEU A 102 4.14 7.54 -6.31
N ALA A 103 4.26 6.93 -5.12
CA ALA A 103 5.29 5.95 -4.83
C ALA A 103 5.14 4.71 -5.74
N TYR A 104 3.91 4.23 -5.94
CA TYR A 104 3.62 3.13 -6.87
C TYR A 104 4.02 3.48 -8.31
N ALA A 105 3.70 4.68 -8.79
CA ALA A 105 4.09 5.15 -10.11
C ALA A 105 5.62 5.21 -10.27
N LEU A 106 6.35 5.74 -9.28
CA LEU A 106 7.82 5.77 -9.28
C LEU A 106 8.41 4.35 -9.38
N VAL A 107 7.83 3.39 -8.67
CA VAL A 107 8.24 1.97 -8.75
C VAL A 107 7.96 1.41 -10.14
N GLN A 108 6.86 1.75 -10.79
CA GLN A 108 6.56 1.31 -12.16
C GLN A 108 7.50 1.92 -13.21
N VAL A 109 7.94 3.17 -13.04
CA VAL A 109 8.99 3.76 -13.86
C VAL A 109 10.29 2.97 -13.69
N LYS A 110 10.71 2.70 -12.45
CA LYS A 110 11.95 1.94 -12.18
C LYS A 110 11.87 0.48 -12.59
N ALA A 111 10.71 -0.14 -12.57
CA ALA A 111 10.52 -1.48 -13.14
C ALA A 111 10.83 -1.52 -14.65
N GLY A 112 10.85 -0.37 -15.34
CA GLY A 112 11.23 -0.24 -16.75
C GLY A 112 12.66 0.16 -17.02
N SER A 113 13.49 0.32 -16.00
CA SER A 113 14.88 0.70 -16.22
C SER A 113 15.65 -0.37 -17.00
N ALA A 114 16.60 0.08 -17.81
CA ALA A 114 17.59 -0.80 -18.44
C ALA A 114 18.46 -1.51 -17.39
N ASP A 115 18.72 -0.84 -16.27
CA ASP A 115 19.44 -1.40 -15.13
C ASP A 115 18.65 -2.55 -14.48
N ALA A 116 19.25 -3.74 -14.45
CA ALA A 116 18.68 -4.96 -13.89
C ALA A 116 18.47 -4.84 -12.38
N TRP A 117 19.37 -4.17 -11.66
CA TRP A 117 19.26 -4.06 -10.20
C TRP A 117 18.01 -3.26 -9.79
N TRP A 118 17.75 -2.13 -10.47
CA TRP A 118 16.57 -1.31 -10.22
C TRP A 118 15.28 -2.02 -10.65
N ARG A 119 15.34 -2.77 -11.74
CA ARG A 119 14.21 -3.59 -12.21
C ARG A 119 13.81 -4.63 -11.16
N ASP A 120 14.78 -5.40 -10.67
CA ASP A 120 14.53 -6.45 -9.66
C ASP A 120 14.05 -5.85 -8.34
N THR A 121 14.66 -4.73 -7.93
CA THR A 121 14.28 -4.02 -6.71
C THR A 121 12.84 -3.51 -6.81
N ALA A 122 12.46 -2.95 -7.96
CA ALA A 122 11.08 -2.51 -8.21
C ALA A 122 10.08 -3.67 -8.20
N GLN A 123 10.44 -4.86 -8.69
CA GLN A 123 9.58 -6.05 -8.59
C GLN A 123 9.33 -6.44 -7.13
N ILE A 124 10.37 -6.45 -6.29
CA ILE A 124 10.23 -6.74 -4.86
C ILE A 124 9.32 -5.71 -4.19
N ILE A 125 9.54 -4.43 -4.47
CA ILE A 125 8.72 -3.33 -3.91
C ILE A 125 7.26 -3.46 -4.38
N ASN A 126 7.01 -3.78 -5.65
CA ASN A 126 5.66 -4.01 -6.18
C ASN A 126 4.91 -5.12 -5.43
N LEU A 127 5.60 -6.20 -5.03
CA LEU A 127 4.98 -7.27 -4.23
C LEU A 127 4.58 -6.77 -2.84
N TRP A 128 5.36 -5.89 -2.24
CA TRP A 128 5.01 -5.26 -0.97
C TRP A 128 3.85 -4.27 -1.12
N PHE A 129 3.82 -3.46 -2.19
CA PHE A 129 2.65 -2.61 -2.49
C PHE A 129 1.38 -3.42 -2.69
N LEU A 130 1.45 -4.55 -3.40
CA LEU A 130 0.31 -5.45 -3.53
C LEU A 130 -0.18 -5.95 -2.16
N ARG A 131 0.74 -6.41 -1.29
CA ARG A 131 0.38 -6.89 0.05
C ARG A 131 -0.21 -5.79 0.92
N LEU A 132 0.38 -4.59 0.87
CA LEU A 132 -0.11 -3.43 1.61
C LEU A 132 -1.50 -3.02 1.12
N ALA A 133 -1.71 -2.98 -0.20
CA ALA A 133 -3.02 -2.69 -0.78
C ALA A 133 -4.07 -3.72 -0.35
N LEU A 134 -3.74 -5.01 -0.36
CA LEU A 134 -4.64 -6.06 0.15
C LEU A 134 -4.97 -5.88 1.63
N LEU A 135 -3.97 -5.55 2.45
CA LEU A 135 -4.16 -5.28 3.88
C LEU A 135 -5.08 -4.06 4.10
N VAL A 136 -4.85 -2.97 3.37
CA VAL A 136 -5.73 -1.79 3.41
C VAL A 136 -7.15 -2.15 2.96
N LEU A 137 -7.32 -2.91 1.88
CA LEU A 137 -8.64 -3.39 1.45
C LEU A 137 -9.32 -4.28 2.48
N PHE A 138 -8.59 -5.06 3.28
CA PHE A 138 -9.17 -5.79 4.41
C PHE A 138 -9.75 -4.86 5.46
N VAL A 139 -9.05 -3.77 5.81
CA VAL A 139 -9.56 -2.78 6.77
C VAL A 139 -10.82 -2.12 6.20
N PHE A 140 -10.81 -1.72 4.93
CA PHE A 140 -11.98 -1.16 4.24
C PHE A 140 -13.03 -2.20 3.82
N SER A 141 -12.91 -3.47 4.22
CA SER A 141 -13.92 -4.49 3.92
C SER A 141 -15.11 -4.46 4.89
N PHE A 142 -15.02 -3.68 5.97
CA PHE A 142 -16.04 -3.58 7.02
C PHE A 142 -16.90 -2.32 6.85
N VAL A 143 -18.20 -2.44 7.13
CA VAL A 143 -19.16 -1.32 7.05
C VAL A 143 -18.79 -0.22 8.04
N GLY A 144 -18.48 -0.56 9.30
CA GLY A 144 -18.14 0.42 10.33
C GLY A 144 -16.90 1.26 10.02
N THR A 145 -15.95 0.75 9.24
CA THR A 145 -14.81 1.54 8.76
C THR A 145 -15.25 2.61 7.78
N TRP A 146 -16.21 2.30 6.91
CA TRP A 146 -16.79 3.27 5.98
C TRP A 146 -17.72 4.25 6.69
N ASP A 147 -18.50 3.83 7.68
CA ASP A 147 -19.34 4.74 8.48
C ASP A 147 -18.47 5.83 9.12
N ASN A 148 -17.46 5.44 9.89
CA ASN A 148 -16.53 6.39 10.52
C ASN A 148 -15.84 7.26 9.47
N LEU A 149 -15.36 6.67 8.37
CA LEU A 149 -14.70 7.44 7.33
C LEU A 149 -15.63 8.46 6.67
N LEU A 150 -16.88 8.10 6.37
CA LEU A 150 -17.84 8.99 5.71
C LEU A 150 -18.21 10.17 6.60
N ASP A 151 -18.33 9.93 7.92
CA ASP A 151 -18.51 10.97 8.93
C ASP A 151 -17.34 11.97 8.91
N ASP A 152 -16.11 11.46 8.89
CA ASP A 152 -14.87 12.26 8.90
C ASP A 152 -14.62 12.96 7.55
N MET A 153 -14.92 12.32 6.42
CA MET A 153 -14.62 12.85 5.08
C MET A 153 -15.39 14.13 4.73
N ALA A 154 -16.49 14.43 5.42
CA ALA A 154 -17.20 15.69 5.27
C ALA A 154 -16.36 16.89 5.73
N GLY A 155 -15.47 16.69 6.71
CA GLY A 155 -14.56 17.70 7.27
C GLY A 155 -13.28 17.93 6.45
N ALA A 156 -12.98 17.06 5.48
CA ALA A 156 -11.72 17.11 4.73
C ALA A 156 -11.50 18.45 4.03
N ASP A 157 -10.38 19.09 4.38
CA ASP A 157 -10.03 20.43 3.94
C ASP A 157 -9.66 20.50 2.43
N GLY A 158 -9.57 21.72 1.91
CA GLY A 158 -9.17 21.94 0.52
C GLY A 158 -7.71 21.59 0.24
N LEU A 159 -6.85 21.62 1.26
CA LEU A 159 -5.42 21.34 1.12
C LEU A 159 -5.18 19.85 0.83
N ALA A 160 -5.83 18.94 1.54
CA ALA A 160 -5.75 17.49 1.33
C ALA A 160 -6.15 17.10 -0.10
N LYS A 161 -7.26 17.66 -0.59
CA LYS A 161 -7.74 17.45 -1.96
C LYS A 161 -6.77 18.02 -2.99
N GLY A 162 -6.22 19.21 -2.73
CA GLY A 162 -5.18 19.82 -3.55
C GLY A 162 -3.89 18.98 -3.59
N TRP A 163 -3.53 18.34 -2.47
CA TRP A 163 -2.37 17.45 -2.37
C TRP A 163 -2.51 16.22 -3.26
N LEU A 164 -3.69 15.56 -3.23
CA LEU A 164 -3.99 14.44 -4.12
C LEU A 164 -3.86 14.87 -5.59
N LEU A 165 -4.46 16.01 -5.96
CA LEU A 165 -4.38 16.54 -7.33
C LEU A 165 -2.93 16.78 -7.78
N VAL A 166 -2.09 17.35 -6.91
CA VAL A 166 -0.66 17.53 -7.21
C VAL A 166 0.04 16.19 -7.43
N CYS A 167 -0.24 15.21 -6.56
CA CYS A 167 0.28 13.85 -6.73
C CYS A 167 -0.16 13.25 -8.07
N ASP A 168 -1.43 13.42 -8.46
CA ASP A 168 -1.95 12.92 -9.74
C ASP A 168 -1.26 13.56 -10.94
N LEU A 169 -1.06 14.87 -10.92
CA LEU A 169 -0.34 15.57 -12.00
C LEU A 169 1.08 15.01 -12.17
N ILE A 170 1.77 14.73 -11.06
CA ILE A 170 3.09 14.09 -11.09
C ILE A 170 2.99 12.66 -11.60
N VAL A 171 1.99 11.89 -11.17
CA VAL A 171 1.76 10.51 -11.66
C VAL A 171 1.51 10.51 -13.17
N PHE A 172 0.65 11.40 -13.68
CA PHE A 172 0.39 11.54 -15.11
C PHE A 172 1.66 11.89 -15.89
N TRP A 173 2.50 12.77 -15.35
CA TRP A 173 3.81 13.06 -15.93
C TRP A 173 4.72 11.82 -15.95
N LEU A 174 4.80 11.07 -14.86
CA LEU A 174 5.59 9.84 -14.75
C LEU A 174 5.09 8.74 -15.70
N MET A 175 3.78 8.62 -15.91
CA MET A 175 3.17 7.63 -16.81
C MET A 175 3.72 7.74 -18.23
N ARG A 176 4.14 8.94 -18.68
CA ARG A 176 4.76 9.15 -20.00
C ARG A 176 6.06 8.36 -20.18
N GLN A 177 6.73 7.97 -19.10
CA GLN A 177 7.99 7.22 -19.10
C GLN A 177 7.78 5.70 -19.03
N MET A 178 6.53 5.23 -18.85
CA MET A 178 6.21 3.82 -18.67
C MET A 178 5.84 3.14 -19.99
N SER A 179 5.93 1.81 -20.05
CA SER A 179 5.33 1.01 -21.13
C SER A 179 3.81 0.92 -21.00
N LEU A 180 3.09 0.65 -22.10
CA LEU A 180 1.64 0.59 -22.11
C LEU A 180 1.03 -0.32 -21.02
N PRO A 181 1.52 -1.57 -20.80
CA PRO A 181 0.95 -2.43 -19.77
C PRO A 181 1.06 -1.84 -18.36
N ARG A 182 2.15 -1.13 -18.06
CA ARG A 182 2.36 -0.49 -16.75
C ARG A 182 1.55 0.79 -16.57
N ARG A 183 1.38 1.56 -17.64
CA ARG A 183 0.45 2.70 -17.63
C ARG A 183 -0.95 2.24 -17.29
N VAL A 184 -1.42 1.16 -17.91
CA VAL A 184 -2.75 0.61 -17.64
C VAL A 184 -2.87 0.17 -16.17
N THR A 185 -1.86 -0.48 -15.59
CA THR A 185 -1.93 -0.86 -14.17
C THR A 185 -1.97 0.33 -13.22
N VAL A 186 -1.19 1.38 -13.48
CA VAL A 186 -1.23 2.63 -12.68
C VAL A 186 -2.57 3.34 -12.85
N ALA A 187 -3.06 3.45 -14.08
CA ALA A 187 -4.35 4.07 -14.38
C ALA A 187 -5.52 3.35 -13.69
N ILE A 188 -5.52 2.02 -13.66
CA ILE A 188 -6.54 1.23 -12.94
C ILE A 188 -6.44 1.49 -11.43
N ALA A 189 -5.23 1.50 -10.87
CA ALA A 189 -5.03 1.78 -9.45
C ALA A 189 -5.54 3.19 -9.08
N MET A 190 -5.18 4.20 -9.87
CA MET A 190 -5.69 5.57 -9.71
C MET A 190 -7.21 5.60 -9.82
N LEU A 191 -7.79 4.98 -10.85
CA LEU A 191 -9.24 4.96 -11.07
C LEU A 191 -9.98 4.36 -9.87
N ILE A 192 -9.54 3.20 -9.38
CA ILE A 192 -10.16 2.54 -8.22
C ILE A 192 -10.06 3.45 -6.98
N ALA A 193 -8.87 3.99 -6.70
CA ALA A 193 -8.66 4.86 -5.54
C ALA A 193 -9.55 6.11 -5.60
N HIS A 194 -9.65 6.74 -6.76
CA HIS A 194 -10.48 7.93 -6.98
C HIS A 194 -11.97 7.62 -6.90
N LEU A 195 -12.44 6.52 -7.51
CA LEU A 195 -13.83 6.12 -7.44
C LEU A 195 -14.26 5.85 -5.99
N LEU A 196 -13.38 5.27 -5.18
CA LEU A 196 -13.64 5.06 -3.76
C LEU A 196 -13.64 6.37 -2.97
N LEU A 197 -12.59 7.20 -3.09
CA LEU A 197 -12.48 8.44 -2.31
C LEU A 197 -13.49 9.51 -2.73
N VAL A 198 -13.56 9.83 -4.02
CA VAL A 198 -14.49 10.83 -4.53
C VAL A 198 -15.92 10.31 -4.44
N GLY A 199 -16.13 9.03 -4.67
CA GLY A 199 -17.43 8.39 -4.47
C GLY A 199 -17.89 8.53 -3.02
N ALA A 200 -17.04 8.19 -2.05
CA ALA A 200 -17.35 8.30 -0.62
C ALA A 200 -17.65 9.76 -0.23
N TRP A 201 -16.81 10.69 -0.69
CA TRP A 201 -17.02 12.12 -0.44
C TRP A 201 -18.34 12.66 -1.02
N LEU A 202 -18.74 12.22 -2.22
CA LEU A 202 -19.99 12.66 -2.86
C LEU A 202 -21.22 11.97 -2.31
N ALA A 203 -21.10 10.71 -1.86
CA ALA A 203 -22.22 9.94 -1.33
C ALA A 203 -22.74 10.51 0.00
N GLY A 204 -21.88 11.18 0.76
CA GLY A 204 -22.22 11.69 2.09
C GLY A 204 -22.49 10.57 3.10
N VAL A 205 -22.95 10.98 4.28
CA VAL A 205 -23.06 10.14 5.48
C VAL A 205 -24.19 9.09 5.39
N ASP A 206 -25.29 9.39 4.68
CA ASP A 206 -26.49 8.57 4.83
C ASP A 206 -26.47 7.27 4.00
N GLY A 207 -26.24 6.14 4.68
CA GLY A 207 -26.57 4.78 4.23
C GLY A 207 -25.70 4.21 3.10
N SER A 208 -24.64 4.90 2.71
CA SER A 208 -23.76 4.48 1.59
C SER A 208 -22.61 3.56 2.00
N ALA A 209 -22.28 3.47 3.30
CA ALA A 209 -21.18 2.66 3.82
C ALA A 209 -21.26 1.18 3.42
N LEU A 210 -22.46 0.60 3.46
CA LEU A 210 -22.69 -0.79 3.03
C LEU A 210 -22.28 -0.99 1.57
N MET A 211 -22.61 -0.03 0.70
CA MET A 211 -22.27 -0.10 -0.72
C MET A 211 -20.75 -0.10 -0.92
N PHE A 212 -20.01 0.78 -0.25
CA PHE A 212 -18.55 0.83 -0.35
C PHE A 212 -17.88 -0.43 0.21
N ALA A 213 -18.35 -0.94 1.35
CA ALA A 213 -17.86 -2.19 1.92
C ALA A 213 -18.07 -3.36 0.94
N VAL A 214 -19.25 -3.43 0.30
CA VAL A 214 -19.53 -4.45 -0.74
C VAL A 214 -18.59 -4.28 -1.93
N ILE A 215 -18.39 -3.06 -2.44
CA ILE A 215 -17.47 -2.79 -3.56
C ILE A 215 -16.05 -3.24 -3.22
N VAL A 216 -15.53 -2.87 -2.05
CA VAL A 216 -14.19 -3.28 -1.60
C VAL A 216 -14.08 -4.80 -1.46
N ASN A 217 -15.09 -5.47 -0.91
CA ASN A 217 -15.12 -6.93 -0.84
C ASN A 217 -15.08 -7.58 -2.23
N MET A 218 -15.78 -7.01 -3.21
CA MET A 218 -15.73 -7.48 -4.60
C MET A 218 -14.36 -7.25 -5.23
N ILE A 219 -13.71 -6.11 -4.97
CA ILE A 219 -12.34 -5.83 -5.42
C ILE A 219 -11.36 -6.83 -4.79
N LEU A 220 -11.50 -7.11 -3.50
CA LEU A 220 -10.65 -8.04 -2.76
C LEU A 220 -10.79 -9.47 -3.29
N LEU A 221 -12.03 -9.93 -3.51
CA LEU A 221 -12.33 -11.24 -4.10
C LEU A 221 -11.78 -11.35 -5.53
N ALA A 222 -12.05 -10.36 -6.38
CA ALA A 222 -11.55 -10.32 -7.75
C ALA A 222 -10.01 -10.32 -7.78
N SER A 223 -9.37 -9.59 -6.86
CA SER A 223 -7.92 -9.57 -6.70
C SER A 223 -7.39 -10.93 -6.29
N ALA A 224 -8.03 -11.61 -5.34
CA ALA A 224 -7.63 -12.93 -4.89
C ALA A 224 -7.74 -13.99 -6.00
N ILE A 225 -8.87 -14.01 -6.73
CA ILE A 225 -9.07 -14.89 -7.89
C ILE A 225 -8.00 -14.61 -8.94
N ARG A 226 -7.74 -13.33 -9.25
CA ARG A 226 -6.70 -12.94 -10.20
C ARG A 226 -5.32 -13.43 -9.76
N LEU A 227 -5.00 -13.37 -8.47
CA LEU A 227 -3.73 -13.86 -7.93
C LEU A 227 -3.60 -15.38 -8.04
N LEU A 228 -4.69 -16.13 -7.79
CA LEU A 228 -4.73 -17.57 -8.01
C LEU A 228 -4.47 -17.93 -9.47
N VAL A 229 -5.22 -17.31 -10.39
CA VAL A 229 -5.10 -17.57 -11.84
C VAL A 229 -3.69 -17.20 -12.33
N ARG A 230 -3.19 -16.00 -12.01
CA ARG A 230 -1.81 -15.59 -12.35
C ARG A 230 -0.76 -16.51 -11.75
N GLY A 231 -0.96 -16.97 -10.51
CA GLY A 231 -0.06 -17.91 -9.86
C GLY A 231 0.02 -19.24 -10.58
N LEU A 232 -1.12 -19.72 -11.10
CA LEU A 232 -1.20 -20.95 -11.90
C LEU A 232 -0.59 -20.78 -13.29
N GLU A 233 -0.88 -19.68 -13.99
CA GLU A 233 -0.34 -19.40 -15.34
C GLU A 233 1.19 -19.25 -15.32
N LEU A 234 1.70 -18.50 -14.35
CA LEU A 234 3.13 -18.18 -14.24
C LEU A 234 3.93 -19.20 -13.44
N HIS A 235 3.28 -20.26 -12.94
CA HIS A 235 3.90 -21.24 -12.03
C HIS A 235 4.54 -20.58 -10.80
N ALA A 236 3.97 -19.46 -10.36
CA ALA A 236 4.47 -18.62 -9.28
C ALA A 236 3.73 -18.95 -7.99
N ALA A 237 4.27 -19.90 -7.23
CA ALA A 237 3.67 -20.38 -5.98
C ALA A 237 3.33 -19.24 -5.01
N TYR A 238 4.18 -18.21 -4.89
CA TYR A 238 3.95 -17.09 -3.99
C TYR A 238 2.68 -16.28 -4.35
N LEU A 239 2.34 -16.10 -5.63
CA LEU A 239 1.11 -15.40 -6.04
C LEU A 239 -0.12 -16.25 -5.73
N PHE A 240 -0.03 -17.55 -6.04
CA PHE A 240 -1.10 -18.50 -5.74
C PHE A 240 -1.40 -18.54 -4.25
N TYR A 241 -0.39 -18.78 -3.40
CA TYR A 241 -0.59 -18.81 -1.95
C TYR A 241 -1.05 -17.46 -1.38
N THR A 242 -0.61 -16.33 -1.95
CA THR A 242 -1.15 -15.02 -1.53
C THR A 242 -2.65 -14.94 -1.82
N GLY A 243 -3.11 -15.38 -3.00
CA GLY A 243 -4.54 -15.44 -3.32
C GLY A 243 -5.34 -16.37 -2.39
N VAL A 244 -4.80 -17.54 -2.08
CA VAL A 244 -5.41 -18.48 -1.12
C VAL A 244 -5.53 -17.82 0.26
N VAL A 245 -4.45 -17.23 0.77
CA VAL A 245 -4.44 -16.54 2.07
C VAL A 245 -5.46 -15.41 2.08
N VAL A 246 -5.58 -14.62 1.01
CA VAL A 246 -6.58 -13.55 0.95
C VAL A 246 -7.99 -14.10 1.08
N ILE A 247 -8.36 -15.16 0.35
CA ILE A 247 -9.69 -15.78 0.46
C ILE A 247 -9.93 -16.33 1.87
N LEU A 248 -8.95 -17.02 2.45
CA LEU A 248 -9.06 -17.62 3.78
C LEU A 248 -9.22 -16.55 4.87
N VAL A 249 -8.40 -15.50 4.82
CA VAL A 249 -8.48 -14.38 5.77
C VAL A 249 -9.80 -13.64 5.58
N GLN A 250 -10.26 -13.41 4.35
CA GLN A 250 -11.56 -12.78 4.10
C GLN A 250 -12.71 -13.62 4.66
N ALA A 251 -12.68 -14.94 4.44
CA ALA A 251 -13.68 -15.84 4.99
C ALA A 251 -13.66 -15.87 6.53
N LEU A 252 -12.46 -15.88 7.13
CA LEU A 252 -12.27 -15.85 8.58
C LEU A 252 -12.78 -14.53 9.19
N LEU A 253 -12.38 -13.39 8.63
CA LEU A 253 -12.81 -12.08 9.11
C LEU A 253 -14.31 -11.92 8.99
N ARG A 254 -14.90 -12.38 7.88
CA ARG A 254 -16.37 -12.37 7.73
C ARG A 254 -17.04 -13.32 8.71
N TYR A 255 -16.43 -14.47 9.03
CA TYR A 255 -16.94 -15.36 10.07
C TYR A 255 -16.93 -14.69 11.45
N LEU A 256 -15.86 -13.95 11.81
CA LEU A 256 -15.79 -13.24 13.09
C LEU A 256 -16.83 -12.12 13.19
N ASP A 257 -17.00 -11.36 12.11
CA ASP A 257 -18.03 -10.33 11.96
C ASP A 257 -19.45 -10.94 12.08
N VAL A 258 -19.67 -12.08 11.44
CA VAL A 258 -20.94 -12.83 11.44
C VAL A 258 -21.17 -13.64 12.71
N MET A 259 -20.15 -13.98 13.50
CA MET A 259 -20.36 -14.63 14.81
C MET A 259 -20.98 -13.68 15.85
N GLY A 260 -21.23 -12.41 15.48
CA GLY A 260 -22.23 -11.56 16.12
C GLY A 260 -23.69 -11.96 15.82
N ASP A 261 -23.97 -12.67 14.72
CA ASP A 261 -25.30 -13.14 14.25
C ASP A 261 -25.25 -14.49 13.48
N TYR A 262 -25.58 -15.57 14.20
CA TYR A 262 -25.27 -17.00 13.98
C TYR A 262 -25.60 -17.71 12.63
N LEU A 263 -26.35 -17.14 11.68
CA LEU A 263 -26.93 -17.94 10.58
C LEU A 263 -26.12 -17.93 9.26
N SER A 264 -25.30 -16.91 9.01
CA SER A 264 -24.65 -16.74 7.69
C SER A 264 -23.24 -17.36 7.58
N GLY A 265 -22.61 -17.75 8.70
CA GLY A 265 -21.26 -18.33 8.73
C GLY A 265 -21.20 -19.76 8.15
N ALA A 266 -22.26 -20.55 8.32
CA ALA A 266 -22.31 -21.92 7.83
C ALA A 266 -22.29 -22.00 6.29
N MET A 267 -22.97 -21.09 5.59
CA MET A 267 -22.96 -21.05 4.13
C MET A 267 -21.60 -20.65 3.57
N LEU A 268 -20.88 -19.76 4.26
CA LEU A 268 -19.54 -19.32 3.86
C LEU A 268 -18.51 -20.45 4.03
N PHE A 269 -18.63 -21.26 5.08
CA PHE A 269 -17.80 -22.46 5.25
C PHE A 269 -18.03 -23.49 4.15
N VAL A 270 -19.28 -23.71 3.74
CA VAL A 270 -19.61 -24.59 2.61
C VAL A 270 -18.99 -24.05 1.32
N ALA A 271 -19.05 -22.74 1.08
CA ALA A 271 -18.45 -22.12 -0.09
C ALA A 271 -16.90 -22.20 -0.07
N ALA A 272 -16.26 -21.87 1.05
CA ALA A 272 -14.81 -21.95 1.21
C ALA A 272 -14.32 -23.39 1.12
N ALA A 273 -15.02 -24.35 1.74
CA ALA A 273 -14.73 -25.77 1.63
C ALA A 273 -14.89 -26.27 0.20
N ALA A 274 -15.93 -25.83 -0.53
CA ALA A 274 -16.12 -26.18 -1.93
C ALA A 274 -14.99 -25.66 -2.83
N VAL A 275 -14.53 -24.42 -2.60
CA VAL A 275 -13.41 -23.81 -3.32
C VAL A 275 -12.10 -24.55 -3.04
N LEU A 276 -11.79 -24.82 -1.77
CA LEU A 276 -10.59 -25.58 -1.38
C LEU A 276 -10.63 -27.01 -1.92
N PHE A 277 -11.79 -27.67 -1.86
CA PHE A 277 -11.99 -29.00 -2.41
C PHE A 277 -11.81 -29.04 -3.93
N ALA A 278 -12.35 -28.04 -4.65
CA ALA A 278 -12.15 -27.91 -6.09
C ALA A 278 -10.66 -27.69 -6.44
N ALA A 279 -9.97 -26.81 -5.69
CA ALA A 279 -8.55 -26.54 -5.88
C ALA A 279 -7.68 -27.79 -5.63
N ALA A 280 -7.95 -28.53 -4.54
CA ALA A 280 -7.25 -29.76 -4.21
C ALA A 280 -7.48 -30.85 -5.28
N ARG A 281 -8.72 -31.04 -5.72
CA ARG A 281 -9.08 -32.06 -6.72
C ARG A 281 -8.49 -31.74 -8.09
N PHE A 282 -8.42 -30.47 -8.46
CA PHE A 282 -7.76 -30.02 -9.69
C PHE A 282 -6.25 -30.30 -9.65
N TRP A 283 -5.58 -30.00 -8.55
CA TRP A 283 -4.15 -30.25 -8.39
C TRP A 283 -3.82 -31.75 -8.45
N GLN A 284 -4.65 -32.58 -7.81
CA GLN A 284 -4.48 -34.03 -7.83
C GLN A 284 -4.57 -34.62 -9.25
N ARG A 285 -5.52 -34.14 -10.07
CA ARG A 285 -5.65 -34.57 -11.47
C ARG A 285 -4.42 -34.22 -12.30
N ARG A 286 -3.89 -33.01 -12.15
CA ARG A 286 -2.68 -32.57 -12.88
C ARG A 286 -1.42 -33.33 -12.49
N MET A 287 -1.31 -33.75 -11.22
CA MET A 287 -0.17 -34.58 -10.77
C MET A 287 -0.24 -36.00 -11.34
N GLN A 288 -1.45 -36.55 -11.51
CA GLN A 288 -1.66 -37.87 -12.10
C GLN A 288 -1.42 -37.90 -13.61
N GLU A 289 -1.85 -36.86 -14.35
CA GLU A 289 -1.55 -36.72 -15.79
C GLU A 289 -0.06 -36.58 -16.11
N LYS A 290 0.76 -36.17 -15.13
CA LYS A 290 2.21 -36.01 -15.30
C LYS A 290 3.01 -37.29 -15.01
N GLN A 291 2.34 -38.32 -14.47
CA GLN A 291 2.93 -39.63 -14.11
C GLN A 291 2.50 -40.76 -15.05
N ALA A 292 1.50 -40.53 -15.91
CA ALA A 292 1.08 -41.40 -17.00
C ALA A 292 1.78 -41.00 -18.31
#